data_AF-A0A7X7CX65-F1
#
_entry.id   AF-A0A7X7CX65-F1
#
_cell.length_a   1.000
_cell.length_b   1.000
_cell.length_c   1.000
_cell.angle_alpha   90.00
_cell.angle_beta   90.00
_cell.angle_gamma   90.00
#
_symmetry.space_group_name_H-M   'P 1'
#
loop_
_entity.id
_entity.type
_entity.pdbx_description
1 polymer ?
#
loop_
_entity_poly.entity_id
_entity_poly.type
_entity_poly.pdbx_seq_one_letter_code
_entity_poly.pdbx_strand_id
1 'polypeptide(L)'
;MTLKSIIKLSVATAIILMASCSREPMPPPEPEVDYITIEQLRAMNAQGITTVDTLVYIQGIITLTPELGNIPAFVAYIQDSTAGICLTVTGNNTFSRDSEVKILCRGVSFTTYNGLLQFGDISIADQTTLVSLTPQALEPETVTISDILSGDFQAEYVKIEAVQFDDPGTYSGENILTDCSDEL
;
A
#
# COMPACT_ATOMS: atom_id res chain seq x y z
N MET A 1 -2.21 93.77 -32.25
CA MET A 1 -3.34 93.54 -31.32
C MET A 1 -4.38 92.67 -32.01
N THR A 2 -5.21 91.92 -31.24
CA THR A 2 -6.56 91.40 -31.60
C THR A 2 -6.74 90.55 -32.89
N LEU A 3 -7.49 89.43 -32.91
CA LEU A 3 -8.19 88.65 -31.87
C LEU A 3 -8.38 87.19 -32.37
N LYS A 4 -8.68 86.24 -31.49
CA LYS A 4 -8.87 84.80 -31.82
C LYS A 4 -10.33 84.46 -32.18
N SER A 5 -10.53 83.58 -33.16
CA SER A 5 -11.77 82.80 -33.47
C SER A 5 -11.52 81.95 -34.73
N ILE A 6 -11.99 80.70 -34.91
CA ILE A 6 -12.51 79.61 -34.04
C ILE A 6 -11.87 78.29 -34.59
N ILE A 7 -12.21 77.00 -34.40
CA ILE A 7 -13.26 76.18 -33.74
C ILE A 7 -12.51 75.07 -32.92
N LYS A 8 -13.21 74.24 -32.11
CA LYS A 8 -12.71 72.92 -31.65
C LYS A 8 -13.70 71.81 -32.01
N LEU A 9 -13.24 70.62 -32.41
CA LEU A 9 -14.02 69.39 -32.32
C LEU A 9 -13.10 68.18 -32.09
N SER A 10 -13.08 67.68 -30.85
CA SER A 10 -12.27 66.54 -30.43
C SER A 10 -13.19 65.36 -30.07
N VAL A 11 -13.20 64.32 -30.91
CA VAL A 11 -13.98 63.10 -30.65
C VAL A 11 -13.19 62.20 -29.70
N ALA A 12 -13.74 61.97 -28.51
CA ALA A 12 -13.15 61.07 -27.51
C ALA A 12 -13.88 59.72 -27.53
N THR A 13 -13.34 58.74 -28.27
CA THR A 13 -13.88 57.37 -28.29
C THR A 13 -13.47 56.62 -27.03
N ALA A 14 -14.39 56.53 -26.06
CA ALA A 14 -14.18 55.75 -24.84
C ALA A 14 -14.29 54.24 -25.14
N ILE A 15 -13.14 53.59 -25.35
CA ILE A 15 -13.07 52.12 -25.48
C ILE A 15 -13.26 51.52 -24.08
N ILE A 16 -14.46 51.03 -23.80
CA ILE A 16 -14.75 50.27 -22.58
C ILE A 16 -14.14 48.87 -22.74
N LEU A 17 -12.94 48.70 -22.17
CA LEU A 17 -12.34 47.38 -21.98
C LEU A 17 -13.22 46.60 -20.99
N MET A 18 -14.06 45.71 -21.50
CA MET A 18 -14.76 44.74 -20.67
C MET A 18 -13.76 43.75 -20.08
N ALA A 19 -13.30 44.05 -18.87
CA ALA A 19 -12.57 43.12 -18.02
C ALA A 19 -13.50 41.98 -17.59
N SER A 20 -13.81 41.08 -18.52
CA SER A 20 -14.49 39.82 -18.26
C SER A 20 -13.54 38.93 -17.46
N CYS A 21 -13.49 39.15 -16.15
CA CYS A 21 -12.87 38.26 -15.20
C CYS A 21 -13.71 36.97 -15.14
N SER A 22 -13.59 36.16 -16.20
CA SER A 22 -13.94 34.75 -16.22
C SER A 22 -13.05 34.06 -15.20
N ARG A 23 -13.48 34.11 -13.94
CA ARG A 23 -12.86 33.39 -12.84
C ARG A 23 -13.12 31.92 -13.12
N GLU A 24 -12.14 31.27 -13.74
CA GLU A 24 -12.21 29.86 -14.08
C GLU A 24 -12.68 29.09 -12.84
N PRO A 25 -13.65 28.16 -12.97
CA PRO A 25 -14.09 27.37 -11.84
C PRO A 25 -12.86 26.71 -11.23
N MET A 26 -12.48 27.08 -10.00
CA MET A 26 -11.36 26.44 -9.35
C MET A 26 -11.69 24.94 -9.31
N PRO A 27 -10.81 24.04 -9.76
CA PRO A 27 -11.07 22.63 -9.68
C PRO A 27 -11.38 22.27 -8.22
N PRO A 28 -12.28 21.30 -7.97
CA PRO A 28 -12.50 20.81 -6.61
C PRO A 28 -11.15 20.48 -5.96
N PRO A 29 -10.96 20.74 -4.66
CA PRO A 29 -9.77 20.28 -3.95
C PRO A 29 -9.54 18.80 -4.24
N GLU A 30 -8.34 18.46 -4.70
CA GLU A 30 -7.98 17.07 -4.96
C GLU A 30 -8.12 16.30 -3.64
N PRO A 31 -8.80 15.15 -3.61
CA PRO A 31 -9.11 14.48 -2.36
C PRO A 31 -7.83 13.92 -1.75
N GLU A 32 -7.47 14.43 -0.58
CA GLU A 32 -6.26 14.06 0.16
C GLU A 32 -6.25 12.55 0.45
N VAL A 33 -5.08 11.93 0.25
CA VAL A 33 -4.89 10.49 0.43
C VAL A 33 -3.94 10.26 1.60
N ASP A 34 -4.48 9.91 2.76
CA ASP A 34 -3.71 9.79 3.98
C ASP A 34 -2.85 8.51 3.99
N TYR A 35 -1.66 8.59 4.58
CA TYR A 35 -0.84 7.42 4.88
C TYR A 35 -1.30 6.77 6.19
N ILE A 36 -1.41 5.44 6.19
CA ILE A 36 -1.53 4.62 7.40
C ILE A 36 -0.48 3.51 7.38
N THR A 37 -0.09 3.05 8.56
CA THR A 37 0.80 1.88 8.70
C THR A 37 0.03 0.57 8.50
N ILE A 38 0.74 -0.54 8.25
CA ILE A 38 0.11 -1.86 8.14
C ILE A 38 -0.45 -2.33 9.50
N GLU A 39 0.20 -1.99 10.62
CA GLU A 39 -0.37 -2.18 11.96
C GLU A 39 -1.73 -1.46 12.09
N GLN A 40 -1.82 -0.20 11.67
CA GLN A 40 -3.07 0.58 11.71
C GLN A 40 -4.15 -0.03 10.80
N LEU A 41 -3.77 -0.55 9.63
CA LEU A 41 -4.68 -1.28 8.74
C LEU A 41 -5.21 -2.56 9.41
N ARG A 42 -4.35 -3.36 10.06
CA ARG A 42 -4.79 -4.54 10.84
C ARG A 42 -5.69 -4.14 12.01
N ALA A 43 -5.39 -3.03 12.68
CA ALA A 43 -6.20 -2.50 13.78
C ALA A 43 -7.61 -2.08 13.34
N MET A 44 -7.81 -1.60 12.09
CA MET A 44 -9.15 -1.38 11.54
C MET A 44 -9.98 -2.67 11.53
N ASN A 45 -9.40 -3.79 11.11
CA ASN A 45 -10.10 -5.07 11.10
C ASN A 45 -10.39 -5.58 12.53
N ALA A 46 -9.45 -5.42 13.47
CA ALA A 46 -9.68 -5.72 14.89
C ALA A 46 -10.80 -4.87 15.53
N GLN A 47 -11.07 -3.68 15.00
CA GLN A 47 -12.20 -2.81 15.38
C GLN A 47 -13.53 -3.20 14.67
N GLY A 48 -13.52 -4.24 13.83
CA GLY A 48 -14.71 -4.75 13.12
C GLY A 48 -14.92 -4.18 11.72
N ILE A 49 -13.96 -3.43 11.16
CA ILE A 49 -14.05 -2.92 9.78
C ILE A 49 -13.75 -4.06 8.81
N THR A 50 -14.71 -4.38 7.93
CA THR A 50 -14.58 -5.43 6.90
C THR A 50 -14.10 -4.89 5.55
N THR A 51 -14.34 -3.60 5.27
CA THR A 51 -14.01 -2.93 4.01
C THR A 51 -13.59 -1.51 4.33
N VAL A 52 -12.47 -1.05 3.77
CA VAL A 52 -11.96 0.31 3.99
C VAL A 52 -12.67 1.27 3.04
N ASP A 53 -13.44 2.22 3.56
CA ASP A 53 -14.16 3.24 2.78
C ASP A 53 -13.43 4.61 2.74
N THR A 54 -12.51 4.83 3.68
CA THR A 54 -11.63 6.00 3.73
C THR A 54 -10.60 6.00 2.61
N LEU A 55 -10.17 7.20 2.19
CA LEU A 55 -9.16 7.38 1.14
C LEU A 55 -7.76 7.34 1.75
N VAL A 56 -7.31 6.15 2.11
CA VAL A 56 -6.00 5.91 2.73
C VAL A 56 -5.12 4.99 1.89
N TYR A 57 -3.80 5.01 2.13
CA TYR A 57 -2.85 4.08 1.54
C TYR A 57 -1.86 3.51 2.58
N ILE A 58 -1.48 2.25 2.38
CA ILE A 58 -0.28 1.65 2.99
C ILE A 58 0.91 1.75 2.03
N GLN A 59 2.13 1.73 2.57
CA GLN A 59 3.38 1.64 1.83
C GLN A 59 4.28 0.61 2.50
N GLY A 60 4.89 -0.29 1.72
CA GLY A 60 5.75 -1.33 2.25
C GLY A 60 6.49 -2.11 1.16
N ILE A 61 7.29 -3.08 1.57
CA ILE A 61 8.11 -3.92 0.68
C ILE A 61 7.44 -5.29 0.52
N ILE A 62 7.42 -5.80 -0.71
CA ILE A 62 6.86 -7.11 -1.06
C ILE A 62 7.83 -8.22 -0.63
N THR A 63 7.52 -8.92 0.46
CA THR A 63 8.40 -9.94 1.06
C THR A 63 8.27 -11.33 0.41
N LEU A 64 7.12 -11.63 -0.20
CA LEU A 64 6.89 -12.91 -0.89
C LEU A 64 5.89 -12.80 -2.05
N THR A 65 6.21 -13.50 -3.13
CA THR A 65 5.50 -13.54 -4.41
C THR A 65 5.37 -14.98 -4.92
N PRO A 66 4.45 -15.27 -5.86
CA PRO A 66 4.34 -16.59 -6.48
C PRO A 66 5.45 -16.89 -7.50
N GLU A 67 6.44 -16.00 -7.68
CA GLU A 67 7.53 -16.12 -8.66
C GLU A 67 8.38 -17.39 -8.47
N LEU A 68 8.45 -17.90 -7.23
CA LEU A 68 9.15 -19.15 -6.87
C LEU A 68 8.22 -20.38 -6.77
N GLY A 69 6.93 -20.24 -7.07
CA GLY A 69 5.93 -21.33 -7.00
C GLY A 69 5.47 -21.74 -5.59
N ASN A 70 5.99 -21.11 -4.54
CA ASN A 70 5.71 -21.48 -3.14
C ASN A 70 4.33 -21.04 -2.61
N ILE A 71 3.63 -20.12 -3.30
CA ILE A 71 2.32 -19.59 -2.90
C ILE A 71 1.37 -19.46 -4.11
N PRO A 72 0.04 -19.37 -3.90
CA PRO A 72 -0.92 -19.24 -5.00
C PRO A 72 -0.71 -17.98 -5.85
N ALA A 73 -0.99 -18.08 -7.16
CA ALA A 73 -0.69 -17.06 -8.17
C ALA A 73 -1.44 -15.70 -8.01
N PHE A 74 -2.36 -15.60 -7.06
CA PHE A 74 -3.12 -14.38 -6.72
C PHE A 74 -2.75 -13.80 -5.34
N VAL A 75 -1.77 -14.39 -4.63
CA VAL A 75 -1.35 -13.99 -3.28
C VAL A 75 -0.02 -13.26 -3.34
N ALA A 76 0.16 -12.24 -2.48
CA ALA A 76 1.45 -11.63 -2.16
C ALA A 76 1.54 -11.37 -0.65
N TYR A 77 2.73 -11.03 -0.16
CA TYR A 77 2.95 -10.55 1.20
C TYR A 77 3.66 -9.20 1.15
N ILE A 78 3.19 -8.23 1.94
CA ILE A 78 3.79 -6.90 2.07
C ILE A 78 4.04 -6.60 3.54
N GLN A 79 5.14 -5.90 3.84
CA GLN A 79 5.51 -5.51 5.20
C GLN A 79 6.08 -4.09 5.23
N ASP A 80 5.78 -3.37 6.31
CA ASP A 80 6.40 -2.09 6.67
C ASP A 80 7.17 -2.22 8.00
N SER A 81 7.59 -1.12 8.61
CA SER A 81 8.30 -1.15 9.90
C SER A 81 7.37 -1.34 11.12
N THR A 82 6.13 -1.79 10.93
CA THR A 82 5.12 -1.95 11.99
C THR A 82 4.38 -3.28 11.95
N ALA A 83 4.07 -3.82 10.76
CA ALA A 83 3.47 -5.14 10.60
C ALA A 83 3.58 -5.66 9.16
N GLY A 84 3.35 -6.96 8.99
CA GLY A 84 3.11 -7.61 7.70
C GLY A 84 1.61 -7.83 7.41
N ILE A 85 1.24 -8.02 6.15
CA ILE A 85 -0.12 -8.46 5.78
C ILE A 85 -0.12 -9.28 4.48
N CYS A 86 -0.99 -10.30 4.43
CA CYS A 86 -1.24 -11.07 3.23
C CYS A 86 -2.16 -10.29 2.28
N LEU A 87 -1.75 -10.15 1.03
CA LEU A 87 -2.53 -9.50 -0.03
C LEU A 87 -3.17 -10.54 -0.95
N THR A 88 -4.37 -10.27 -1.45
CA THR A 88 -4.91 -10.95 -2.64
C THR A 88 -5.22 -9.95 -3.76
N VAL A 89 -4.96 -10.34 -5.00
CA VAL A 89 -5.10 -9.48 -6.18
C VAL A 89 -6.09 -10.03 -7.20
N THR A 90 -6.78 -9.14 -7.91
CA THR A 90 -7.67 -9.53 -9.01
C THR A 90 -6.86 -9.89 -10.25
N GLY A 91 -6.96 -11.15 -10.70
CA GLY A 91 -6.29 -11.62 -11.91
C GLY A 91 -4.91 -12.21 -11.63
N ASN A 92 -3.88 -11.74 -12.34
CA ASN A 92 -2.52 -12.28 -12.24
C ASN A 92 -1.64 -11.38 -11.35
N ASN A 93 -0.96 -11.96 -10.36
CA ASN A 93 0.00 -11.21 -9.56
C ASN A 93 1.24 -10.79 -10.39
N THR A 94 1.54 -9.50 -10.40
CA THR A 94 2.72 -8.90 -11.04
C THR A 94 3.53 -8.02 -10.09
N PHE A 95 3.36 -8.16 -8.77
CA PHE A 95 4.31 -7.62 -7.80
C PHE A 95 5.65 -8.35 -7.95
N SER A 96 6.75 -7.59 -7.95
CA SER A 96 8.09 -8.14 -7.91
C SER A 96 8.52 -8.29 -6.45
N ARG A 97 9.14 -9.43 -6.10
CA ARG A 97 9.74 -9.62 -4.78
C ARG A 97 10.76 -8.51 -4.47
N ASP A 98 10.86 -8.14 -3.19
CA ASP A 98 11.80 -7.17 -2.63
C ASP A 98 11.63 -5.73 -3.19
N SER A 99 10.53 -5.45 -3.92
CA SER A 99 10.15 -4.11 -4.38
C SER A 99 9.25 -3.38 -3.39
N GLU A 100 9.34 -2.05 -3.37
CA GLU A 100 8.53 -1.16 -2.52
C GLU A 100 7.34 -0.60 -3.30
N VAL A 101 6.14 -0.71 -2.73
CA VAL A 101 4.89 -0.27 -3.35
C VAL A 101 3.99 0.50 -2.39
N LYS A 102 3.17 1.40 -2.94
CA LYS A 102 1.98 1.97 -2.28
C LYS A 102 0.74 1.20 -2.74
N ILE A 103 -0.23 1.03 -1.84
CA ILE A 103 -1.53 0.39 -2.15
C ILE A 103 -2.66 1.27 -1.61
N LEU A 104 -3.55 1.73 -2.50
CA LEU A 104 -4.78 2.46 -2.18
C LEU A 104 -5.81 1.51 -1.57
N CYS A 105 -6.10 1.69 -0.29
CA CYS A 105 -6.93 0.79 0.51
C CYS A 105 -8.44 0.94 0.24
N ARG A 106 -8.89 2.07 -0.32
CA ARG A 106 -10.32 2.36 -0.48
C ARG A 106 -11.03 1.35 -1.40
N GLY A 107 -12.04 0.67 -0.87
CA GLY A 107 -12.82 -0.37 -1.54
C GLY A 107 -12.26 -1.80 -1.33
N VAL A 108 -11.04 -1.93 -0.82
CA VAL A 108 -10.41 -3.22 -0.50
C VAL A 108 -11.03 -3.78 0.79
N SER A 109 -11.20 -5.10 0.84
CA SER A 109 -11.85 -5.78 1.95
C SER A 109 -10.92 -6.77 2.66
N PHE A 110 -11.17 -6.97 3.95
CA PHE A 110 -10.52 -7.99 4.75
C PHE A 110 -11.25 -9.33 4.59
N THR A 111 -10.50 -10.42 4.56
CA THR A 111 -11.00 -11.80 4.63
C THR A 111 -10.08 -12.62 5.52
N THR A 112 -10.64 -13.53 6.32
CA THR A 112 -9.84 -14.48 7.11
C THR A 112 -9.95 -15.86 6.47
N TYR A 113 -8.83 -16.42 6.02
CA TYR A 113 -8.77 -17.75 5.42
C TYR A 113 -7.85 -18.65 6.25
N ASN A 114 -8.40 -19.71 6.84
CA ASN A 114 -7.68 -20.63 7.75
C ASN A 114 -6.87 -19.91 8.86
N GLY A 115 -7.42 -18.81 9.40
CA GLY A 115 -6.77 -17.98 10.42
C GLY A 115 -5.85 -16.87 9.89
N LEU A 116 -5.43 -16.93 8.62
CA LEU A 116 -4.66 -15.86 7.98
C LEU A 116 -5.56 -14.68 7.61
N LEU A 117 -5.23 -13.50 8.13
CA LEU A 117 -5.83 -12.23 7.72
C LEU A 117 -5.28 -11.81 6.35
N GLN A 118 -6.19 -11.65 5.40
CA GLN A 118 -5.93 -11.23 4.03
C GLN A 118 -6.61 -9.89 3.76
N PHE A 119 -5.95 -9.02 2.99
CA PHE A 119 -6.47 -7.75 2.51
C PHE A 119 -6.51 -7.78 0.98
N GLY A 120 -7.71 -7.78 0.40
CA GLY A 120 -7.94 -8.57 -0.79
C GLY A 120 -8.84 -7.99 -1.88
N ASP A 121 -8.76 -8.64 -3.04
CA ASP A 121 -9.33 -8.24 -4.33
C ASP A 121 -8.77 -6.90 -4.85
N ILE A 122 -7.46 -6.70 -4.67
CA ILE A 122 -6.74 -5.50 -5.13
C ILE A 122 -6.49 -5.56 -6.64
N SER A 123 -6.91 -4.53 -7.38
CA SER A 123 -6.44 -4.30 -8.75
C SER A 123 -5.05 -3.68 -8.73
N ILE A 124 -4.02 -4.43 -9.16
CA ILE A 124 -2.65 -3.92 -9.26
C ILE A 124 -2.59 -2.68 -10.16
N ALA A 125 -3.33 -2.68 -11.28
CA ALA A 125 -3.31 -1.61 -12.27
C ALA A 125 -3.96 -0.30 -11.80
N ASP A 126 -5.00 -0.38 -10.96
CA ASP A 126 -5.80 0.79 -10.55
C ASP A 126 -5.48 1.28 -9.13
N GLN A 127 -4.91 0.42 -8.27
CA GLN A 127 -4.75 0.69 -6.84
C GLN A 127 -3.32 0.68 -6.34
N THR A 128 -2.32 0.32 -7.16
CA THR A 128 -0.93 0.21 -6.71
C THR A 128 0.00 1.18 -7.45
N THR A 129 1.00 1.68 -6.75
CA THR A 129 2.07 2.51 -7.32
C THR A 129 3.41 1.97 -6.86
N LEU A 130 4.24 1.54 -7.82
CA LEU A 130 5.64 1.17 -7.59
C LEU A 130 6.44 2.40 -7.11
N VAL A 131 7.07 2.28 -5.95
CA VAL A 131 7.95 3.32 -5.36
C VAL A 131 9.40 3.04 -5.74
N SER A 132 9.87 1.79 -5.57
CA SER A 132 11.23 1.39 -5.90
C SER A 132 11.31 -0.10 -6.25
N LEU A 133 12.11 -0.45 -7.26
CA LEU A 133 12.49 -1.85 -7.53
C LEU A 133 13.70 -2.31 -6.69
N THR A 134 14.39 -1.37 -6.05
CA THR A 134 15.56 -1.63 -5.20
C THR A 134 15.53 -0.70 -3.99
N PRO A 135 14.55 -0.85 -3.07
CA PRO A 135 14.57 -0.19 -1.77
C PRO A 135 15.74 -0.69 -0.91
N GLN A 136 15.90 -0.13 0.28
CA GLN A 136 16.68 -0.80 1.33
C GLN A 136 15.94 -2.08 1.72
N ALA A 137 16.64 -3.21 1.81
CA ALA A 137 16.03 -4.48 2.21
C ALA A 137 15.50 -4.43 3.65
N LEU A 138 14.41 -5.17 3.90
CA LEU A 138 13.98 -5.52 5.26
C LEU A 138 14.96 -6.53 5.85
N GLU A 139 15.58 -6.19 6.97
CA GLU A 139 16.25 -7.16 7.83
C GLU A 139 15.18 -7.92 8.62
N PRO A 140 15.14 -9.26 8.61
CA PRO A 140 14.09 -10.02 9.27
C PRO A 140 14.26 -10.00 10.79
N GLU A 141 13.14 -9.86 11.52
CA GLU A 141 13.16 -9.97 12.99
C GLU A 141 13.50 -11.41 13.41
N THR A 142 14.29 -11.56 14.48
CA THR A 142 14.72 -12.87 14.99
C THR A 142 13.82 -13.32 16.13
N VAL A 143 13.06 -14.39 15.91
CA VAL A 143 11.97 -14.87 16.78
C VAL A 143 12.14 -16.36 17.12
N THR A 144 11.47 -16.85 18.17
CA THR A 144 11.45 -18.26 18.57
C THR A 144 10.29 -19.04 17.93
N ILE A 145 10.26 -20.37 18.08
CA ILE A 145 9.07 -21.15 17.66
C ILE A 145 7.83 -20.74 18.48
N SER A 146 7.98 -20.54 19.79
CA SER A 146 6.89 -20.07 20.67
C SER A 146 6.26 -18.75 20.18
N ASP A 147 7.08 -17.83 19.65
CA ASP A 147 6.62 -16.56 19.08
C ASP A 147 5.86 -16.73 17.74
N ILE A 148 6.22 -17.72 16.92
CA ILE A 148 5.43 -18.09 15.73
C ILE A 148 4.09 -18.70 16.14
N LEU A 149 4.09 -19.56 17.16
CA LEU A 149 2.92 -20.29 17.63
C LEU A 149 1.89 -19.40 18.37
N SER A 150 2.27 -18.21 18.85
CA SER A 150 1.29 -17.21 19.33
C SER A 150 0.42 -16.65 18.19
N GLY A 151 0.96 -16.64 16.96
CA GLY A 151 0.34 -16.07 15.77
C GLY A 151 0.54 -14.56 15.59
N ASP A 152 1.34 -13.90 16.45
CA ASP A 152 1.54 -12.45 16.39
C ASP A 152 2.23 -12.02 15.08
N PHE A 153 3.33 -12.69 14.71
CA PHE A 153 4.15 -12.45 13.51
C PHE A 153 3.51 -12.93 12.18
N GLN A 154 2.18 -13.01 12.14
CA GLN A 154 1.46 -13.48 10.96
C GLN A 154 1.68 -12.56 9.75
N ALA A 155 2.15 -13.15 8.64
CA ALA A 155 2.45 -12.48 7.36
C ALA A 155 3.74 -11.63 7.34
N GLU A 156 4.65 -11.83 8.29
CA GLU A 156 5.91 -11.09 8.39
C GLU A 156 7.14 -11.89 7.95
N TYR A 157 8.17 -11.16 7.52
CA TYR A 157 9.47 -11.70 7.17
C TYR A 157 10.34 -11.80 8.43
N VAL A 158 10.37 -13.00 8.98
CA VAL A 158 11.04 -13.34 10.24
C VAL A 158 12.14 -14.39 10.01
N LYS A 159 13.00 -14.53 11.01
CA LYS A 159 14.13 -15.46 11.04
C LYS A 159 14.07 -16.24 12.35
N ILE A 160 14.21 -17.56 12.28
CA ILE A 160 14.31 -18.43 13.45
C ILE A 160 15.77 -18.92 13.54
N GLU A 161 16.35 -18.89 14.73
CA GLU A 161 17.71 -19.39 15.01
C GLU A 161 17.68 -20.57 16.00
N ALA A 162 18.81 -21.28 16.15
CA ALA A 162 19.00 -22.42 17.06
C ALA A 162 18.06 -23.63 16.87
N VAL A 163 17.28 -23.67 15.79
CA VAL A 163 16.38 -24.76 15.41
C VAL A 163 17.04 -25.86 14.57
N GLN A 164 16.45 -27.05 14.62
CA GLN A 164 16.78 -28.23 13.81
C GLN A 164 15.49 -28.88 13.27
N PHE A 165 15.60 -29.76 12.28
CA PHE A 165 14.53 -30.72 12.01
C PHE A 165 14.54 -31.79 13.11
N ASP A 166 13.36 -32.27 13.53
CA ASP A 166 13.26 -33.34 14.52
C ASP A 166 13.82 -34.67 13.98
N ASP A 167 13.33 -35.08 12.81
CA ASP A 167 13.79 -36.28 12.09
C ASP A 167 14.98 -35.96 11.14
N PRO A 168 16.17 -36.57 11.31
CA PRO A 168 17.32 -36.35 10.44
C PRO A 168 17.25 -37.25 9.18
N GLY A 169 17.26 -36.66 7.98
CA GLY A 169 17.27 -37.47 6.75
C GLY A 169 17.22 -36.71 5.43
N THR A 170 16.55 -37.33 4.45
CA THR A 170 16.24 -36.72 3.16
C THR A 170 14.86 -36.08 3.24
N TYR A 171 14.82 -34.76 3.43
CA TYR A 171 13.58 -34.01 3.62
C TYR A 171 12.65 -34.10 2.40
N SER A 172 11.39 -34.45 2.64
CA SER A 172 10.34 -34.45 1.62
C SER A 172 8.96 -34.36 2.28
N GLY A 173 8.00 -33.67 1.66
CA GLY A 173 6.67 -33.45 2.26
C GLY A 173 6.72 -32.53 3.48
N GLU A 174 5.93 -32.88 4.51
CA GLU A 174 5.89 -32.22 5.81
C GLU A 174 7.11 -32.65 6.65
N ASN A 175 7.80 -31.70 7.29
CA ASN A 175 9.02 -31.94 8.07
C ASN A 175 9.00 -31.01 9.29
N ILE A 176 8.96 -31.58 10.50
CA ILE A 176 8.81 -30.81 11.76
C ILE A 176 10.13 -30.10 12.10
N LEU A 177 10.03 -28.83 12.50
CA LEU A 177 11.11 -27.98 12.98
C LEU A 177 10.99 -27.83 14.51
N THR A 178 12.09 -27.94 15.25
CA THR A 178 12.11 -27.85 16.72
C THR A 178 13.35 -27.14 17.27
N ASP A 179 13.20 -26.49 18.43
CA ASP A 179 14.29 -25.95 19.27
C ASP A 179 14.56 -26.83 20.51
N CYS A 180 14.06 -28.08 20.50
CA CYS A 180 14.02 -29.03 21.61
C CYS A 180 13.04 -28.69 22.76
N SER A 181 12.21 -27.65 22.62
CA SER A 181 11.14 -27.27 23.56
C SER A 181 9.77 -27.20 22.88
N ASP A 182 9.70 -26.55 21.72
CA ASP A 182 8.50 -26.39 20.90
C ASP A 182 8.69 -27.01 19.49
N GLU A 183 7.59 -27.17 18.73
CA GLU A 183 7.53 -27.84 17.41
C GLU A 183 6.70 -27.01 16.41
N LEU A 184 7.11 -26.98 15.14
CA LEU A 184 6.48 -26.26 14.02
C LEU A 184 6.42 -27.11 12.73
#